data_AF-A0A9D6QGB4-F1
#
_entry.id   AF-A0A9D6QGB4-F1
#
_cell.length_a   1.000
_cell.length_b   1.000
_cell.length_c   1.000
_cell.angle_alpha   90.00
_cell.angle_beta   90.00
_cell.angle_gamma   90.00
#
_symmetry.space_group_name_H-M   'P 1'
#
loop_
_entity.id
_entity.type
_entity.pdbx_description
1 polymer ?
#
loop_
_entity_poly.entity_id
_entity_poly.type
_entity_poly.pdbx_seq_one_letter_code
_entity_poly.pdbx_strand_id
1 'polypeptide(L)' 'MTLYLFYFLSFVAIFSALLVVFSKNPVYSVLYLIITFFTIAGHYVLLNAQF' A
#
# COMPACT_ATOMS: atom_id res chain seq x y z
N MET A 1 2.86 -17.57 -9.33
CA MET A 1 1.63 -17.09 -8.65
C MET A 1 1.91 -15.88 -7.75
N THR A 2 2.90 -15.97 -6.86
CA THR A 2 3.28 -14.91 -5.92
C THR A 2 3.72 -13.60 -6.58
N LEU A 3 4.39 -13.65 -7.73
CA LEU A 3 4.82 -12.45 -8.48
C LEU A 3 3.64 -11.56 -8.94
N TYR A 4 2.53 -12.16 -9.39
CA TYR A 4 1.36 -11.39 -9.80
C TYR A 4 0.73 -10.66 -8.61
N LEU A 5 0.63 -11.35 -7.46
CA LEU A 5 0.20 -10.75 -6.20
C LEU A 5 1.14 -9.63 -5.75
N PHE A 6 2.45 -9.85 -5.82
CA PHE A 6 3.46 -8.84 -5.48
C PHE A 6 3.30 -7.58 -6.34
N TYR A 7 3.23 -7.70 -7.67
CA TYR A 7 3.06 -6.55 -8.55
C TYR A 7 1.72 -5.84 -8.35
N PHE A 8 0.64 -6.59 -8.12
CA PHE A 8 -0.65 -6.01 -7.80
C PHE A 8 -0.59 -5.18 -6.51
N LEU A 9 -0.05 -5.77 -5.44
CA LEU A 9 0.10 -5.08 -4.16
C LEU A 9 1.03 -3.87 -4.27
N SER A 10 2.13 -3.98 -5.02
CA SER A 10 3.08 -2.89 -5.28
C SER A 10 2.42 -1.74 -6.03
N PHE A 11 1.60 -2.03 -7.04
CA PHE A 11 0.84 -1.03 -7.76
C PHE A 11 -0.12 -0.28 -6.83
N VAL A 12 -0.90 -1.01 -6.01
CA VAL A 12 -1.84 -0.40 -5.06
C VAL A 12 -1.09 0.45 -4.02
N ALA A 13 0.05 -0.02 -3.51
CA ALA A 13 0.86 0.72 -2.55
C ALA A 13 1.40 2.05 -3.11
N ILE A 14 1.96 2.03 -4.32
CA ILE A 14 2.47 3.25 -4.98
C ILE A 14 1.31 4.21 -5.29
N PHE A 15 0.22 3.69 -5.84
CA PHE A 15 -0.95 4.49 -6.17
C PHE A 15 -1.56 5.14 -4.92
N SER A 16 -1.73 4.40 -3.82
CA SER A 16 -2.25 4.94 -2.57
C SER A 16 -1.29 5.97 -1.95
N ALA A 17 0.03 5.72 -1.99
CA ALA A 17 1.03 6.67 -1.51
C ALA A 17 1.00 8.01 -2.27
N LEU A 18 0.81 7.97 -3.60
CA LEU A 18 0.62 9.19 -4.39
C LEU A 18 -0.65 9.94 -3.96
N LEU A 19 -1.74 9.22 -3.72
CA LEU A 19 -3.00 9.81 -3.25
C LEU A 19 -2.89 10.42 -1.85
N VAL A 20 -2.04 9.87 -0.97
CA VAL A 20 -1.72 10.50 0.33
C VAL A 20 -1.16 11.91 0.12
N VAL A 21 -0.18 12.05 -0.78
CA VAL A 21 0.53 13.32 -1.03
C VAL A 21 -0.33 14.33 -1.79
N PHE A 22 -1.10 13.87 -2.77
CA PHE A 22 -1.94 14.77 -3.59
C PHE A 22 -3.29 15.12 -2.95
N SER A 23 -3.72 14.41 -1.91
CA SER A 23 -4.99 14.71 -1.24
C SER A 23 -4.90 16.02 -0.46
N LYS A 24 -5.70 17.01 -0.87
CA LYS A 24 -5.84 18.31 -0.17
C LYS A 24 -6.62 18.21 1.15
N ASN A 25 -7.49 17.20 1.27
CA ASN A 25 -8.26 17.00 2.48
C ASN A 25 -7.54 15.98 3.38
N PRO A 26 -7.22 16.35 4.63
CA PRO A 26 -6.42 15.51 5.52
C PRO A 26 -7.12 14.19 5.86
N VAL A 27 -8.46 14.16 5.94
CA VAL A 27 -9.20 12.92 6.24
C VAL A 27 -9.02 11.89 5.14
N TYR A 28 -9.15 12.30 3.87
CA TYR A 28 -8.91 11.39 2.74
C TYR A 28 -7.43 10.99 2.64
N SER A 29 -6.50 11.91 2.94
CA SER A 29 -5.07 11.60 2.98
C SER A 29 -4.77 10.48 4.00
N VAL A 30 -5.38 10.53 5.19
CA VAL A 30 -5.25 9.48 6.20
C VAL A 30 -5.87 8.15 5.74
N LEU A 31 -7.01 8.16 5.06
CA LEU A 31 -7.60 6.93 4.51
C LEU A 31 -6.67 6.26 3.48
N TYR A 32 -6.04 7.03 2.59
CA TYR A 32 -5.05 6.51 1.66
C TYR A 32 -3.79 6.02 2.39
N LEU A 33 -3.39 6.66 3.49
CA LEU A 33 -2.26 6.22 4.29
C LEU A 33 -2.51 4.84 4.92
N ILE A 34 -3.71 4.61 5.45
CA ILE A 34 -4.12 3.29 5.98
C ILE A 34 -4.02 2.21 4.90
N ILE A 35 -4.49 2.50 3.68
CA ILE A 35 -4.38 1.57 2.54
C ILE A 35 -2.91 1.28 2.20
N THR A 36 -2.07 2.31 2.25
CA THR A 36 -0.63 2.19 1.99
C THR A 36 0.04 1.29 3.02
N PHE A 37 -0.28 1.44 4.31
CA PHE A 37 0.24 0.56 5.35
C PHE A 37 -0.28 -0.87 5.24
N PHE A 38 -1.57 -1.05 4.92
CA PHE A 38 -2.14 -2.37 4.72
C PHE A 38 -1.47 -3.13 3.58
N THR A 39 -1.24 -2.47 2.44
CA THR A 39 -0.55 -3.07 1.29
C THR A 39 0.91 -3.38 1.60
N ILE A 40 1.62 -2.53 2.34
CA ILE A 40 2.98 -2.81 2.82
C ILE A 40 2.99 -4.03 3.75
N ALA A 41 2.07 -4.14 4.70
CA ALA A 41 1.94 -5.31 5.57
C ALA A 41 1.70 -6.59 4.76
N GLY A 42 0.86 -6.53 3.71
CA GLY A 42 0.67 -7.64 2.79
C GLY A 42 1.96 -8.05 2.05
N HIS A 43 2.83 -7.10 1.68
CA HIS A 43 4.14 -7.43 1.11
C HIS A 43 5.05 -8.14 2.11
N TYR A 44 5.05 -7.70 3.38
CA TYR A 44 5.82 -8.36 4.44
C TYR A 44 5.41 -9.82 4.61
N VAL A 45 4.11 -10.11 4.60
CA VAL A 45 3.59 -11.49 4.64
C VAL A 45 4.00 -12.27 3.40
N LEU A 46 3.84 -11.70 2.20
CA LEU A 46 4.14 -12.36 0.93
C LEU A 46 5.63 -12.72 0.80
N LEU A 47 6.51 -11.86 1.30
CA LEU A 47 7.95 -12.05 1.31
C LEU A 47 8.44 -12.95 2.47
N ASN A 48 7.54 -13.45 3.33
CA ASN A 48 7.88 -14.13 4.58
C ASN A 48 8.84 -13.31 5.47
N ALA A 49 8.80 -11.98 5.36
CA ALA A 49 9.63 -11.06 6.12
C ALA A 49 8.92 -10.65 7.41
N GLN A 50 8.41 -11.63 8.16
CA GLN A 50 7.67 -11.40 9.38
C GLN A 50 8.62 -10.80 10.43
N PHE A 51 8.30 -9.62 10.94
CA PHE A 51 9.02 -9.01 12.07
C PHE A 51 8.66 -9.68 13.39
#